data_AF-A0AA37GBT8-F1
#
_entry.id   AF-A0AA37GBT8-F1
#
_cell.length_a   1.000
_cell.length_b   1.000
_cell.length_c   1.000
_cell.angle_alpha   90.00
_cell.angle_beta   90.00
_cell.angle_gamma   90.00
#
_symmetry.space_group_name_H-M   'P 1'
#
loop_
_entity.id
_entity.type
_entity.pdbx_description
1 polymer ?
#
loop_
_entity_poly.entity_id
_entity_poly.type
_entity_poly.pdbx_seq_one_letter_code
_entity_poly.pdbx_strand_id
1 'polypeptide(L)'
;MSRTIGLLAAAGLLRTAAAGLYPGLSTANHTCTLVEPVLSCSCGANPDKVDTCCVETYGGLVLATQFWNTHTGLESEGQKLPQDAWGIHGLWPDFCNGSYTQYCDLSRQYDPVPSPNTTNAKPDGTPVPAWNGSSFDAFVKPFERFDLLEYMNKFWIAQYTANWVLWAHEFSKHATCFSTFDVECYGPKYQEHEEIVDFLETTVHYYKETPTWKWLADKAITPSNATAYSLASLQAALKEGHGALPEAWYYFHVYGKPQRGDSVPVAADINGGRVSNCATTEGAVWYYERAEGSVQ
;
A
#
# COMPACT_ATOMS: atom_id res chain seq x y z
N MET A 1 58.56 -3.81 -36.27
CA MET A 1 57.42 -2.88 -36.41
C MET A 1 56.18 -3.59 -35.90
N SER A 2 55.85 -3.42 -34.62
CA SER A 2 54.64 -4.03 -34.01
C SER A 2 53.58 -2.94 -33.91
N ARG A 3 52.44 -3.11 -34.60
CA ARG A 3 51.29 -2.21 -34.52
C ARG A 3 50.25 -2.87 -33.61
N THR A 4 50.20 -2.42 -32.37
CA THR A 4 49.10 -2.73 -31.45
C THR A 4 47.90 -1.88 -31.86
N ILE A 5 46.86 -2.51 -32.39
CA ILE A 5 45.57 -1.87 -32.63
C ILE A 5 44.83 -1.92 -31.30
N GLY A 6 44.69 -0.77 -30.64
CA GLY A 6 43.75 -0.59 -29.54
C GLY A 6 42.71 0.43 -29.94
N LEU A 7 41.44 0.05 -30.00
CA LEU A 7 40.29 0.96 -29.95
C LEU A 7 39.06 0.08 -29.64
N LEU A 8 38.63 0.11 -28.39
CA LEU A 8 37.56 0.96 -27.85
C LEU A 8 36.22 0.22 -27.97
N ALA A 9 35.94 -0.57 -26.93
CA ALA A 9 34.59 -1.04 -26.67
C ALA A 9 33.73 0.20 -26.38
N ALA A 10 32.89 0.58 -27.34
CA ALA A 10 31.79 1.49 -27.07
C ALA A 10 30.86 0.76 -26.10
N ALA A 11 30.97 1.07 -24.80
CA ALA A 11 29.93 0.75 -23.84
C ALA A 11 28.71 1.55 -24.26
N GLY A 12 27.87 0.95 -25.09
CA GLY A 12 26.52 1.45 -25.32
C GLY A 12 25.86 1.51 -23.95
N LEU A 13 25.46 2.71 -23.53
CA LEU A 13 24.45 2.89 -22.51
C LEU A 13 23.22 2.14 -23.01
N LEU A 14 23.07 0.89 -22.59
CA LEU A 14 21.80 0.20 -22.60
C LEU A 14 20.91 1.07 -21.73
N ARG A 15 20.13 1.95 -22.37
CA ARG A 15 18.89 2.43 -21.77
C ARG A 15 18.06 1.18 -21.56
N THR A 16 18.19 0.57 -20.39
CA THR A 16 17.15 -0.32 -19.89
C THR A 16 15.88 0.51 -20.01
N ALA A 17 14.99 0.12 -20.93
CA ALA A 17 13.69 0.76 -21.06
C ALA A 17 13.03 0.57 -19.70
N ALA A 18 13.05 1.63 -18.91
CA ALA A 18 12.54 1.60 -17.58
C ALA A 18 11.00 1.59 -17.71
N ALA A 19 10.39 0.64 -17.01
CA ALA A 19 8.99 0.24 -17.18
C ALA A 19 8.06 1.01 -16.23
N GLY A 20 8.50 2.16 -15.71
CA GLY A 20 7.68 3.04 -14.90
C GLY A 20 6.39 3.45 -15.63
N LEU A 21 5.43 3.94 -14.86
CA LEU A 21 4.09 4.29 -15.33
C LEU A 21 4.11 5.31 -16.47
N TYR A 22 5.16 6.15 -16.51
CA TYR A 22 5.34 7.19 -17.50
C TYR A 22 6.55 6.92 -18.40
N PRO A 23 6.34 6.74 -19.72
CA PRO A 23 7.43 6.46 -20.65
C PRO A 23 8.50 7.56 -20.68
N GLY A 24 9.76 7.15 -20.59
CA GLY A 24 10.90 8.07 -20.74
C GLY A 24 11.25 8.87 -19.48
N LEU A 25 10.73 8.47 -18.32
CA LEU A 25 11.13 9.02 -17.03
C LEU A 25 12.66 8.93 -16.86
N SER A 26 13.26 10.06 -16.47
CA SER A 26 14.69 10.16 -16.18
C SER A 26 15.01 9.41 -14.89
N THR A 27 16.25 8.95 -14.70
CA THR A 27 16.73 8.51 -13.38
C THR A 27 17.47 9.63 -12.63
N ALA A 28 17.62 10.79 -13.25
CA ALA A 28 18.34 11.93 -12.69
C ALA A 28 17.40 13.09 -12.35
N ASN A 29 17.80 13.87 -11.35
CA ASN A 29 17.23 15.17 -10.95
C ASN A 29 15.88 15.16 -10.20
N HIS A 30 15.57 14.10 -9.46
CA HIS A 30 14.36 14.00 -8.60
C HIS A 30 14.57 14.52 -7.17
N THR A 31 15.17 15.71 -7.00
CA THR A 31 15.43 16.26 -5.66
C THR A 31 14.16 16.91 -5.07
N CYS A 32 13.26 16.08 -4.56
CA CYS A 32 11.91 16.49 -4.16
C CYS A 32 11.83 17.49 -3.00
N THR A 33 12.91 17.73 -2.27
CA THR A 33 12.96 18.77 -1.23
C THR A 33 13.08 20.19 -1.81
N LEU A 34 13.46 20.32 -3.09
CA LEU A 34 13.62 21.61 -3.78
C LEU A 34 12.34 22.08 -4.48
N VAL A 35 11.31 21.23 -4.55
CA VAL A 35 10.04 21.53 -5.20
C VAL A 35 8.96 21.68 -4.14
N GLU A 36 8.09 22.68 -4.32
CA GLU A 36 6.93 22.84 -3.46
C GLU A 36 6.01 21.62 -3.67
N PRO A 37 5.62 20.92 -2.59
CA PRO A 37 4.79 19.73 -2.74
C PRO A 37 3.40 20.12 -3.26
N VAL A 38 2.93 19.37 -4.25
CA VAL A 38 1.62 19.57 -4.87
C VAL A 38 0.64 18.55 -4.30
N LEU A 39 -0.56 19.01 -3.92
CA LEU A 39 -1.61 18.12 -3.43
C LEU A 39 -2.07 17.19 -4.55
N SER A 40 -2.08 15.87 -4.29
CA SER A 40 -2.64 14.88 -5.18
C SER A 40 -4.14 15.15 -5.44
N CYS A 41 -4.65 14.72 -6.59
CA CYS A 41 -6.02 15.02 -7.04
C CYS A 41 -6.39 16.51 -7.18
N SER A 42 -5.42 17.41 -7.06
CA SER A 42 -5.58 18.82 -7.44
C SER A 42 -5.25 19.04 -8.92
N CYS A 43 -5.63 20.19 -9.47
CA CYS A 43 -5.27 20.57 -10.84
C CYS A 43 -3.75 20.71 -11.08
N GLY A 44 -2.95 20.81 -9.99
CA GLY A 44 -1.49 20.86 -10.05
C GLY A 44 -0.85 19.48 -10.24
N ALA A 45 -1.50 18.42 -9.76
CA ALA A 45 -1.00 17.04 -9.86
C ALA A 45 -1.24 16.48 -11.27
N ASN A 46 -0.52 17.02 -12.24
CA ASN A 46 -0.59 16.64 -13.64
C ASN A 46 0.80 16.16 -14.11
N PRO A 47 0.92 14.93 -14.65
CA PRO A 47 2.22 14.36 -15.00
C PRO A 47 2.97 15.15 -16.09
N ASP A 48 2.29 15.97 -16.90
CA ASP A 48 2.92 16.83 -17.90
C ASP A 48 3.53 18.11 -17.30
N LYS A 49 3.23 18.42 -16.03
CA LYS A 49 3.57 19.70 -15.38
C LYS A 49 4.50 19.53 -14.19
N VAL A 50 4.58 18.35 -13.61
CA VAL A 50 5.33 18.07 -12.39
C VAL A 50 6.24 16.87 -12.58
N ASP A 51 7.23 16.77 -11.72
CA ASP A 51 8.02 15.55 -11.58
C ASP A 51 7.20 14.50 -10.85
N THR A 52 6.86 13.41 -11.54
CA THR A 52 5.99 12.33 -11.03
C THR A 52 6.67 11.48 -9.96
N CYS A 53 7.99 11.65 -9.75
CA CYS A 53 8.71 11.10 -8.61
C CYS A 53 8.53 11.94 -7.33
N CYS A 54 8.14 13.20 -7.47
CA CYS A 54 7.97 14.14 -6.37
C CYS A 54 6.50 14.48 -6.08
N VAL A 55 5.59 14.12 -6.97
CA VAL A 55 4.15 14.30 -6.85
C VAL A 55 3.46 13.02 -7.32
N GLU A 56 2.59 12.45 -6.50
CA GLU A 56 1.75 11.35 -6.94
C GLU A 56 0.72 11.84 -7.98
N THR A 57 0.84 11.34 -9.21
CA THR A 57 0.01 11.80 -10.35
C THR A 57 -0.81 10.68 -10.98
N TYR A 58 -0.66 9.44 -10.53
CA TYR A 58 -1.38 8.30 -11.09
C TYR A 58 -2.60 7.97 -10.24
N GLY A 59 -2.42 7.49 -9.01
CA GLY A 59 -3.50 7.20 -8.07
C GLY A 59 -3.43 8.09 -6.83
N GLY A 60 -3.85 9.34 -6.99
CA GLY A 60 -3.74 10.38 -5.98
C GLY A 60 -4.72 10.30 -4.81
N LEU A 61 -5.69 9.39 -4.84
CA LEU A 61 -6.55 9.11 -3.69
C LEU A 61 -5.95 7.92 -2.95
N VAL A 62 -5.26 8.18 -1.85
CA VAL A 62 -4.51 7.17 -1.10
C VAL A 62 -5.40 6.56 -0.03
N LEU A 63 -5.49 5.23 0.02
CA LEU A 63 -6.29 4.51 1.01
C LEU A 63 -5.39 3.68 1.91
N ALA A 64 -5.42 3.94 3.22
CA ALA A 64 -4.89 3.03 4.21
C ALA A 64 -5.99 2.08 4.66
N THR A 65 -5.87 0.80 4.32
CA THR A 65 -6.92 -0.21 4.55
C THR A 65 -6.52 -1.14 5.69
N GLN A 66 -7.51 -1.54 6.50
CA GLN A 66 -7.28 -2.37 7.69
C GLN A 66 -8.25 -3.54 7.76
N PHE A 67 -7.85 -4.58 8.48
CA PHE A 67 -8.66 -5.75 8.76
C PHE A 67 -8.88 -5.96 10.27
N TRP A 68 -10.07 -6.46 10.58
CA TRP A 68 -10.33 -7.14 11.84
C TRP A 68 -10.60 -8.62 11.59
N ASN A 69 -9.52 -9.41 11.59
CA ASN A 69 -9.61 -10.86 11.56
C ASN A 69 -9.80 -11.40 12.98
N THR A 70 -10.56 -12.49 13.11
CA THR A 70 -10.72 -13.21 14.39
C THR A 70 -9.73 -14.37 14.53
N HIS A 71 -9.16 -14.84 13.43
CA HIS A 71 -8.19 -15.94 13.36
C HIS A 71 -7.32 -15.79 12.12
N THR A 72 -6.15 -16.43 12.11
CA THR A 72 -5.21 -16.46 10.98
C THR A 72 -5.33 -17.73 10.16
N GLY A 73 -5.77 -18.85 10.76
CA GLY A 73 -5.73 -20.17 10.14
C GLY A 73 -4.33 -20.80 10.13
N LEU A 74 -3.33 -20.11 10.70
CA LEU A 74 -1.95 -20.54 10.85
C LEU A 74 -1.48 -20.41 12.32
N GLU A 75 -2.42 -20.47 13.27
CA GLU A 75 -2.12 -20.38 14.71
C GLU A 75 -1.15 -21.48 15.16
N SER A 76 -1.24 -22.67 14.58
CA SER A 76 -0.32 -23.80 14.85
C SER A 76 1.11 -23.52 14.38
N GLU A 77 1.30 -22.56 13.48
CA GLU A 77 2.60 -22.11 12.98
C GLU A 77 3.10 -20.86 13.74
N GLY A 78 2.33 -20.38 14.72
CA GLY A 78 2.67 -19.22 15.54
C GLY A 78 2.27 -17.88 14.93
N GLN A 79 1.64 -17.85 13.75
CA GLN A 79 1.10 -16.63 13.17
C GLN A 79 -0.19 -16.25 13.92
N LYS A 80 -0.11 -15.17 14.68
CA LYS A 80 -1.19 -14.70 15.56
C LYS A 80 -1.47 -13.22 15.36
N LEU A 81 -2.62 -12.76 15.81
CA LEU A 81 -3.12 -11.41 15.61
C LEU A 81 -2.79 -10.51 16.83
N PRO A 82 -2.60 -9.18 16.64
CA PRO A 82 -2.23 -8.23 17.72
C PRO A 82 -3.41 -7.84 18.63
N GLN A 83 -3.41 -8.19 19.92
CA GLN A 83 -4.59 -8.14 20.81
C GLN A 83 -5.46 -6.87 20.69
N ASP A 84 -4.84 -5.70 20.87
CA ASP A 84 -5.51 -4.40 20.96
C ASP A 84 -5.25 -3.53 19.73
N ALA A 85 -5.22 -4.14 18.55
CA ALA A 85 -5.01 -3.44 17.29
C ALA A 85 -5.73 -4.13 16.13
N TRP A 86 -6.20 -3.35 15.16
CA TRP A 86 -6.57 -3.88 13.84
C TRP A 86 -5.30 -4.23 13.06
N GLY A 87 -5.39 -5.12 12.08
CA GLY A 87 -4.26 -5.46 11.20
C GLY A 87 -4.20 -4.55 9.97
N ILE A 88 -3.00 -4.42 9.40
CA ILE A 88 -2.79 -3.80 8.09
C ILE A 88 -3.38 -4.71 7.01
N HIS A 89 -4.17 -4.15 6.11
CA HIS A 89 -4.51 -4.79 4.84
C HIS A 89 -3.54 -4.29 3.77
N GLY A 90 -3.51 -2.99 3.50
CA GLY A 90 -2.55 -2.39 2.56
C GLY A 90 -2.66 -0.87 2.42
N LEU A 91 -1.96 -0.34 1.42
CA LEU A 91 -1.96 1.06 1.01
C LEU A 91 -2.23 1.15 -0.49
N TRP A 92 -3.35 1.77 -0.89
CA TRP A 92 -3.83 1.69 -2.27
C TRP A 92 -3.89 3.05 -2.97
N PRO A 93 -3.47 3.14 -4.24
CA PRO A 93 -3.57 4.35 -5.06
C PRO A 93 -4.82 4.30 -5.93
N ASP A 94 -5.94 4.82 -5.44
CA ASP A 94 -7.14 4.99 -6.25
C ASP A 94 -7.00 6.22 -7.15
N PHE A 95 -7.65 6.18 -8.32
CA PHE A 95 -7.82 7.38 -9.12
C PHE A 95 -8.68 8.39 -8.38
N CYS A 96 -8.51 9.66 -8.71
CA CYS A 96 -9.21 10.76 -8.04
C CYS A 96 -10.73 10.74 -8.20
N ASN A 97 -11.27 9.93 -9.12
CA ASN A 97 -12.70 9.71 -9.31
C ASN A 97 -13.24 8.48 -8.50
N GLY A 98 -12.38 7.81 -7.73
CA GLY A 98 -12.72 6.64 -6.90
C GLY A 98 -12.72 5.30 -7.65
N SER A 99 -12.45 5.29 -8.96
CA SER A 99 -12.07 4.06 -9.65
C SER A 99 -10.60 3.72 -9.36
N TYR A 100 -10.20 2.48 -9.62
CA TYR A 100 -8.83 2.04 -9.37
C TYR A 100 -8.29 1.20 -10.52
N THR A 101 -6.99 0.99 -10.49
CA THR A 101 -6.24 0.08 -11.36
C THR A 101 -5.38 -0.84 -10.51
N GLN A 102 -4.74 -1.82 -11.14
CA GLN A 102 -4.01 -2.87 -10.45
C GLN A 102 -2.93 -3.48 -11.33
N TYR A 103 -1.85 -3.96 -10.72
CA TYR A 103 -0.74 -4.62 -11.41
C TYR A 103 -0.17 -3.77 -12.55
N CYS A 104 0.13 -2.51 -12.27
CA CYS A 104 0.46 -1.53 -13.30
C CYS A 104 1.87 -1.69 -13.89
N ASP A 105 2.74 -2.46 -13.23
CA ASP A 105 4.06 -2.83 -13.73
C ASP A 105 4.34 -4.31 -13.47
N LEU A 106 4.23 -5.14 -14.52
CA LEU A 106 4.48 -6.58 -14.43
C LEU A 106 5.96 -6.96 -14.36
N SER A 107 6.88 -6.01 -14.59
CA SER A 107 8.32 -6.25 -14.37
C SER A 107 8.69 -6.27 -12.89
N ARG A 108 7.83 -5.70 -12.04
CA ARG A 108 7.91 -5.68 -10.57
C ARG A 108 6.77 -6.49 -9.92
N GLN A 109 6.39 -7.59 -10.56
CA GLN A 109 5.40 -8.52 -10.05
C GLN A 109 6.08 -9.58 -9.18
N TYR A 110 5.61 -9.72 -7.94
CA TYR A 110 6.13 -10.66 -6.95
C TYR A 110 5.05 -11.46 -6.21
N ASP A 111 3.77 -11.28 -6.56
CA ASP A 111 2.65 -12.00 -5.95
C ASP A 111 2.62 -13.47 -6.42
N PRO A 112 2.77 -14.45 -5.51
CA PRO A 112 2.75 -15.86 -5.88
C PRO A 112 1.34 -16.37 -6.23
N VAL A 113 0.28 -15.67 -5.83
CA VAL A 113 -1.11 -16.06 -6.08
C VAL A 113 -1.94 -14.85 -6.55
N PRO A 114 -1.68 -14.31 -7.76
CA PRO A 114 -2.37 -13.11 -8.26
C PRO A 114 -3.88 -13.23 -8.22
N SER A 115 -4.52 -12.32 -7.48
CA SER A 115 -5.99 -12.26 -7.34
C SER A 115 -6.53 -10.82 -7.47
N PRO A 116 -7.20 -10.49 -8.58
CA PRO A 116 -7.48 -11.35 -9.72
C PRO A 116 -6.21 -11.58 -10.57
N ASN A 117 -6.26 -12.55 -11.48
CA ASN A 117 -5.11 -12.99 -12.28
C ASN A 117 -4.92 -12.20 -13.61
N THR A 118 -5.57 -11.04 -13.75
CA THR A 118 -5.40 -10.12 -14.89
C THR A 118 -5.28 -8.67 -14.41
N THR A 119 -4.63 -7.82 -15.21
CA THR A 119 -4.36 -6.40 -14.89
C THR A 119 -5.60 -5.52 -14.81
N ASN A 120 -6.77 -5.99 -15.24
CA ASN A 120 -8.02 -5.22 -15.22
C ASN A 120 -9.20 -5.98 -14.59
N ALA A 121 -8.92 -7.12 -13.93
CA ALA A 121 -9.92 -8.03 -13.35
C ALA A 121 -10.93 -8.63 -14.36
N LYS A 122 -10.69 -8.51 -15.66
CA LYS A 122 -11.56 -9.01 -16.72
C LYS A 122 -10.86 -10.12 -17.53
N PRO A 123 -11.63 -10.98 -18.23
CA PRO A 123 -11.07 -12.01 -19.09
C PRO A 123 -10.20 -11.48 -20.25
N ASP A 124 -10.37 -10.21 -20.64
CA ASP A 124 -9.61 -9.55 -21.70
C ASP A 124 -8.33 -8.85 -21.20
N GLY A 125 -8.11 -8.82 -19.88
CA GLY A 125 -6.93 -8.22 -19.28
C GLY A 125 -5.66 -9.00 -19.56
N THR A 126 -4.52 -8.31 -19.44
CA THR A 126 -3.21 -8.96 -19.52
C THR A 126 -3.06 -9.92 -18.35
N PRO A 127 -2.70 -11.19 -18.58
CA PRO A 127 -2.45 -12.15 -17.49
C PRO A 127 -1.33 -11.68 -16.57
N VAL A 128 -1.56 -11.78 -15.26
CA VAL A 128 -0.55 -11.54 -14.23
C VAL A 128 0.13 -12.87 -13.94
N PRO A 129 1.42 -13.05 -14.27
CA PRO A 129 2.13 -14.29 -13.97
C PRO A 129 2.25 -14.48 -12.46
N ALA A 130 2.15 -15.72 -11.99
CA ALA A 130 2.42 -16.04 -10.60
C ALA A 130 3.93 -16.00 -10.32
N TRP A 131 4.32 -15.36 -9.23
CA TRP A 131 5.70 -15.34 -8.77
C TRP A 131 6.10 -16.67 -8.15
N ASN A 132 7.29 -17.17 -8.51
CA ASN A 132 7.86 -18.42 -7.98
C ASN A 132 9.25 -18.20 -7.35
N GLY A 133 9.65 -16.94 -7.12
CA GLY A 133 10.95 -16.59 -6.55
C GLY A 133 10.91 -16.43 -5.03
N SER A 134 11.78 -15.56 -4.52
CA SER A 134 12.00 -15.37 -3.09
C SER A 134 10.83 -14.68 -2.37
N SER A 135 10.73 -14.89 -1.05
CA SER A 135 9.79 -14.16 -0.19
C SER A 135 10.23 -12.71 0.01
N PHE A 136 9.28 -11.85 0.40
CA PHE A 136 9.56 -10.44 0.71
C PHE A 136 10.63 -10.25 1.79
N ASP A 137 10.75 -11.18 2.75
CA ASP A 137 11.83 -11.13 3.74
C ASP A 137 13.23 -11.10 3.10
N ALA A 138 13.40 -11.79 1.96
CA ALA A 138 14.67 -11.82 1.24
C ALA A 138 15.00 -10.48 0.57
N PHE A 139 13.99 -9.66 0.27
CA PHE A 139 14.16 -8.33 -0.32
C PHE A 139 14.45 -7.27 0.73
N VAL A 140 13.88 -7.41 1.94
CA VAL A 140 14.02 -6.43 3.03
C VAL A 140 15.31 -6.63 3.84
N LYS A 141 15.74 -7.89 4.08
CA LYS A 141 16.94 -8.20 4.88
C LYS A 141 18.24 -7.55 4.38
N PRO A 142 18.52 -7.46 3.06
CA PRO A 142 19.70 -6.76 2.54
C PRO A 142 19.79 -5.29 2.93
N PHE A 143 18.65 -4.64 3.23
CA PHE A 143 18.59 -3.25 3.71
C PHE A 143 18.66 -3.13 5.24
N GLU A 144 18.89 -4.25 5.94
CA GLU A 144 19.01 -4.34 7.40
C GLU A 144 17.79 -3.80 8.18
N ARG A 145 16.61 -3.79 7.55
CA ARG A 145 15.33 -3.38 8.15
C ARG A 145 14.65 -4.50 8.92
N PHE A 146 15.36 -5.03 9.92
CA PHE A 146 14.87 -6.16 10.72
C PHE A 146 13.70 -5.78 11.64
N ASP A 147 13.72 -4.54 12.14
CA ASP A 147 12.65 -3.96 12.97
C ASP A 147 11.36 -3.76 12.16
N LEU A 148 11.46 -3.35 10.90
CA LEU A 148 10.32 -3.30 9.98
C LEU A 148 9.70 -4.69 9.78
N LEU A 149 10.51 -5.72 9.54
CA LEU A 149 10.03 -7.09 9.40
C LEU A 149 9.36 -7.61 10.68
N GLU A 150 9.91 -7.31 11.85
CA GLU A 150 9.29 -7.66 13.14
C GLU A 150 7.94 -6.95 13.30
N TYR A 151 7.88 -5.65 12.97
CA TYR A 151 6.65 -4.88 13.03
C TYR A 151 5.57 -5.43 12.08
N MET A 152 5.94 -5.72 10.83
CA MET A 152 5.03 -6.29 9.85
C MET A 152 4.54 -7.69 10.24
N ASN A 153 5.42 -8.54 10.78
CA ASN A 153 5.03 -9.84 11.31
C ASN A 153 4.13 -9.77 12.55
N LYS A 154 3.99 -8.58 13.16
CA LYS A 154 3.09 -8.32 14.28
C LYS A 154 1.77 -7.69 13.85
N PHE A 155 1.78 -6.80 12.87
CA PHE A 155 0.62 -5.97 12.52
C PHE A 155 0.08 -6.17 11.09
N TRP A 156 0.86 -6.73 10.17
CA TRP A 156 0.46 -6.99 8.77
C TRP A 156 0.29 -8.48 8.52
N ILE A 157 -0.72 -9.06 9.16
CA ILE A 157 -0.92 -10.50 9.26
C ILE A 157 -1.84 -11.01 8.16
N ALA A 158 -1.38 -12.02 7.41
CA ALA A 158 -2.19 -12.69 6.41
C ALA A 158 -3.17 -13.68 7.03
N GLN A 159 -4.23 -14.00 6.30
CA GLN A 159 -5.15 -15.09 6.64
C GLN A 159 -4.93 -16.26 5.68
N TYR A 160 -4.77 -17.46 6.22
CA TYR A 160 -4.55 -18.73 5.52
C TYR A 160 -3.25 -18.85 4.70
N THR A 161 -2.40 -17.83 4.70
CA THR A 161 -1.09 -17.84 4.04
C THR A 161 -0.04 -17.19 4.93
N ALA A 162 1.24 -17.44 4.62
CA ALA A 162 2.33 -16.73 5.28
C ALA A 162 2.24 -15.22 4.99
N ASN A 163 2.56 -14.38 5.98
CA ASN A 163 2.43 -12.92 5.87
C ASN A 163 3.06 -12.32 4.59
N TRP A 164 4.22 -12.84 4.17
CA TRP A 164 4.92 -12.34 2.98
C TRP A 164 4.11 -12.49 1.69
N VAL A 165 3.18 -13.44 1.61
CA VAL A 165 2.28 -13.60 0.46
C VAL A 165 1.34 -12.41 0.34
N LEU A 166 0.80 -11.94 1.47
CA LEU A 166 0.00 -10.71 1.50
C LEU A 166 0.84 -9.49 1.13
N TRP A 167 2.04 -9.35 1.68
CA TRP A 167 2.90 -8.19 1.37
C TRP A 167 3.26 -8.14 -0.12
N ALA A 168 3.53 -9.30 -0.73
CA ALA A 168 3.80 -9.43 -2.15
C ALA A 168 2.58 -9.08 -3.01
N HIS A 169 1.39 -9.51 -2.59
CA HIS A 169 0.12 -9.11 -3.21
C HIS A 169 -0.05 -7.59 -3.19
N GLU A 170 0.05 -6.98 -2.01
CA GLU A 170 -0.18 -5.55 -1.81
C GLU A 170 0.80 -4.71 -2.62
N PHE A 171 2.08 -5.09 -2.64
CA PHE A 171 3.06 -4.40 -3.47
C PHE A 171 2.76 -4.58 -4.97
N SER A 172 2.65 -5.83 -5.44
CA SER A 172 2.53 -6.11 -6.88
C SER A 172 1.26 -5.51 -7.48
N LYS A 173 0.15 -5.55 -6.73
CA LYS A 173 -1.15 -5.09 -7.18
C LYS A 173 -1.31 -3.58 -7.02
N HIS A 174 -0.83 -3.01 -5.91
CA HIS A 174 -1.13 -1.62 -5.55
C HIS A 174 0.10 -0.72 -5.60
N ALA A 175 1.24 -1.09 -5.01
CA ALA A 175 2.44 -0.24 -5.02
C ALA A 175 2.92 0.11 -6.43
N THR A 176 2.84 -0.84 -7.37
CA THR A 176 3.20 -0.63 -8.78
C THR A 176 2.34 0.41 -9.49
N CYS A 177 1.21 0.82 -8.90
CA CYS A 177 0.29 1.81 -9.42
C CYS A 177 0.43 3.19 -8.74
N PHE A 178 1.47 3.41 -7.94
CA PHE A 178 1.89 4.74 -7.51
C PHE A 178 3.04 5.22 -8.39
N SER A 179 3.01 6.47 -8.85
CA SER A 179 4.09 7.02 -9.67
C SER A 179 5.38 7.23 -8.89
N THR A 180 5.27 7.52 -7.60
CA THR A 180 6.44 7.89 -6.79
C THR A 180 7.27 6.68 -6.34
N PHE A 181 6.81 5.46 -6.58
CA PHE A 181 7.56 4.22 -6.32
C PHE A 181 8.15 3.61 -7.60
N ASP A 182 8.11 4.32 -8.74
CA ASP A 182 8.84 3.90 -9.93
C ASP A 182 10.36 3.86 -9.64
N VAL A 183 11.04 2.83 -10.15
CA VAL A 183 12.46 2.58 -9.86
C VAL A 183 13.34 3.74 -10.34
N GLU A 184 12.91 4.41 -11.41
CA GLU A 184 13.52 5.60 -11.96
C GLU A 184 13.66 6.71 -10.92
N CYS A 185 12.73 6.81 -9.96
CA CYS A 185 12.73 7.82 -8.91
C CYS A 185 13.86 7.65 -7.88
N TYR A 186 14.42 6.45 -7.75
CA TYR A 186 15.55 6.15 -6.85
C TYR A 186 16.91 6.46 -7.50
N GLY A 187 16.88 6.68 -8.82
CA GLY A 187 17.98 7.21 -9.60
C GLY A 187 19.08 6.23 -9.95
N PRO A 188 20.24 6.69 -10.47
CA PRO A 188 21.25 5.83 -11.10
C PRO A 188 22.01 4.92 -10.13
N LYS A 189 21.77 5.06 -8.82
CA LYS A 189 22.36 4.25 -7.75
C LYS A 189 21.34 3.36 -7.05
N TYR A 190 20.16 3.22 -7.63
CA TYR A 190 19.11 2.33 -7.14
C TYR A 190 19.68 0.96 -6.76
N GLN A 191 19.29 0.50 -5.58
CA GLN A 191 19.54 -0.87 -5.14
C GLN A 191 18.28 -1.68 -5.37
N GLU A 192 18.42 -2.86 -5.98
CA GLU A 192 17.28 -3.74 -6.27
C GLU A 192 16.42 -3.95 -5.02
N HIS A 193 15.12 -3.67 -5.16
CA HIS A 193 14.07 -3.69 -4.14
C HIS A 193 14.05 -2.52 -3.12
N GLU A 194 14.79 -1.44 -3.35
CA GLU A 194 14.72 -0.25 -2.48
C GLU A 194 13.29 0.33 -2.41
N GLU A 195 12.56 0.28 -3.51
CA GLU A 195 11.16 0.71 -3.61
C GLU A 195 10.18 -0.18 -2.87
N ILE A 196 10.50 -1.48 -2.72
CA ILE A 196 9.72 -2.39 -1.88
C ILE A 196 9.84 -1.95 -0.42
N VAL A 197 11.08 -1.70 0.05
CA VAL A 197 11.31 -1.27 1.44
C VAL A 197 10.59 0.05 1.71
N ASP A 198 10.72 1.04 0.83
CA ASP A 198 10.04 2.33 0.96
C ASP A 198 8.51 2.17 0.98
N PHE A 199 7.92 1.28 0.16
CA PHE A 199 6.47 1.03 0.16
C PHE A 199 5.99 0.41 1.48
N LEU A 200 6.75 -0.56 2.01
CA LEU A 200 6.44 -1.21 3.28
C LEU A 200 6.52 -0.22 4.44
N GLU A 201 7.59 0.60 4.50
CA GLU A 201 7.74 1.66 5.50
C GLU A 201 6.60 2.70 5.40
N THR A 202 6.24 3.10 4.17
CA THR A 202 5.15 4.05 3.93
C THR A 202 3.81 3.48 4.39
N THR A 203 3.52 2.21 4.10
CA THR A 203 2.27 1.57 4.55
C THR A 203 2.20 1.52 6.08
N VAL A 204 3.30 1.17 6.74
CA VAL A 204 3.40 1.20 8.21
C VAL A 204 3.19 2.60 8.77
N HIS A 205 3.72 3.63 8.11
CA HIS A 205 3.49 5.02 8.50
C HIS A 205 1.99 5.36 8.53
N TYR A 206 1.25 5.17 7.42
CA TYR A 206 -0.18 5.46 7.36
C TYR A 206 -1.02 4.61 8.32
N TYR A 207 -0.64 3.35 8.54
CA TYR A 207 -1.30 2.50 9.54
C TYR A 207 -1.16 3.07 10.96
N LYS A 208 0.02 3.57 11.33
CA LYS A 208 0.26 4.15 12.66
C LYS A 208 -0.52 5.44 12.90
N GLU A 209 -0.84 6.18 11.84
CA GLU A 209 -1.69 7.37 11.91
C GLU A 209 -3.19 7.04 12.04
N THR A 210 -3.56 5.79 11.80
CA THR A 210 -4.96 5.33 11.80
C THR A 210 -5.24 4.25 12.84
N PRO A 211 -5.07 4.51 14.16
CA PRO A 211 -5.21 3.50 15.21
C PRO A 211 -6.69 3.13 15.48
N THR A 212 -7.32 2.40 14.56
CA THR A 212 -8.75 2.03 14.57
C THR A 212 -9.22 1.48 15.91
N TRP A 213 -8.48 0.51 16.48
CA TRP A 213 -8.84 -0.08 17.77
C TRP A 213 -8.94 0.97 18.87
N LYS A 214 -7.97 1.89 18.93
CA LYS A 214 -7.93 2.93 19.95
C LYS A 214 -9.13 3.87 19.83
N TRP A 215 -9.45 4.33 18.61
CA TRP A 215 -10.59 5.22 18.40
C TRP A 215 -11.93 4.58 18.78
N LEU A 216 -12.10 3.28 18.50
CA LEU A 216 -13.27 2.52 18.93
C LEU A 216 -13.30 2.35 20.45
N ALA A 217 -12.18 1.92 21.05
CA ALA A 217 -12.06 1.69 22.49
C ALA A 217 -12.30 2.96 23.33
N ASP A 218 -11.84 4.14 22.84
CA ASP A 218 -12.10 5.44 23.47
C ASP A 218 -13.61 5.79 23.53
N LYS A 219 -14.43 5.11 22.71
CA LYS A 219 -15.91 5.20 22.72
C LYS A 219 -16.58 3.97 23.35
N ALA A 220 -15.83 3.16 24.10
CA ALA A 220 -16.27 1.91 24.69
C ALA A 220 -16.82 0.90 23.66
N ILE A 221 -16.34 0.97 22.41
CA ILE A 221 -16.59 -0.03 21.38
C ILE A 221 -15.40 -0.98 21.37
N THR A 222 -15.55 -2.11 22.05
CA THR A 222 -14.53 -3.16 22.10
C THR A 222 -15.05 -4.43 21.44
N PRO A 223 -14.16 -5.35 21.03
CA PRO A 223 -14.57 -6.67 20.57
C PRO A 223 -15.49 -7.35 21.60
N SER A 224 -16.58 -7.98 21.14
CA SER A 224 -17.52 -8.72 21.98
C SER A 224 -18.22 -9.82 21.20
N ASN A 225 -18.40 -10.96 21.87
CA ASN A 225 -19.25 -12.04 21.40
C ASN A 225 -20.71 -11.93 21.92
N ALA A 226 -21.01 -10.89 22.70
CA ALA A 226 -22.31 -10.70 23.35
C ALA A 226 -23.02 -9.41 22.91
N THR A 227 -22.28 -8.40 22.44
CA THR A 227 -22.84 -7.11 22.03
C THR A 227 -22.56 -6.82 20.56
N ALA A 228 -23.56 -6.23 19.91
CA ALA A 228 -23.43 -5.68 18.58
C ALA A 228 -23.63 -4.16 18.62
N TYR A 229 -23.07 -3.47 17.65
CA TYR A 229 -23.03 -2.01 17.56
C TYR A 229 -23.88 -1.53 16.39
N SER A 230 -24.23 -0.24 16.41
CA SER A 230 -24.80 0.39 15.22
C SER A 230 -23.67 0.83 14.28
N LEU A 231 -23.93 0.79 12.97
CA LEU A 231 -22.98 1.35 12.00
C LEU A 231 -22.68 2.83 12.31
N ALA A 232 -23.70 3.58 12.74
CA ALA A 232 -23.57 4.98 13.10
C ALA A 232 -22.60 5.22 14.27
N SER A 233 -22.61 4.38 15.32
CA SER A 233 -21.67 4.53 16.44
C SER A 233 -20.24 4.23 16.03
N LEU A 234 -20.03 3.22 15.19
CA LEU A 234 -18.72 2.87 14.64
C LEU A 234 -18.17 4.03 13.78
N GLN A 235 -18.96 4.49 12.81
CA GLN A 235 -18.56 5.59 11.93
C GLN A 235 -18.33 6.89 12.69
N ALA A 236 -19.12 7.19 13.72
CA ALA A 236 -18.92 8.38 14.55
C ALA A 236 -17.57 8.33 15.29
N ALA A 237 -17.24 7.20 15.91
CA ALA A 237 -15.97 7.02 16.62
C ALA A 237 -14.77 7.17 15.67
N LEU A 238 -14.81 6.51 14.52
CA LEU A 238 -13.72 6.56 13.54
C LEU A 238 -13.61 7.94 12.87
N LYS A 239 -14.74 8.60 12.57
CA LYS A 239 -14.74 9.95 12.01
C LYS A 239 -14.14 10.98 12.96
N GLU A 240 -14.40 10.85 14.27
CA GLU A 240 -13.80 11.73 15.28
C GLU A 240 -12.27 11.58 15.33
N GLY A 241 -11.77 10.34 15.22
CA GLY A 241 -10.34 10.06 15.21
C GLY A 241 -9.63 10.47 13.92
N HIS A 242 -10.21 10.14 12.76
CA HIS A 242 -9.63 10.41 11.43
C HIS A 242 -9.82 11.86 10.97
N GLY A 243 -10.87 12.53 11.44
CA GLY A 243 -11.27 13.87 10.98
C GLY A 243 -12.17 13.87 9.74
N ALA A 244 -12.30 12.74 9.05
CA ALA A 244 -13.21 12.54 7.92
C ALA A 244 -13.95 11.18 8.04
N LEU A 245 -15.07 11.01 7.35
CA LEU A 245 -15.86 9.76 7.44
C LEU A 245 -15.09 8.59 6.79
N PRO A 246 -14.76 7.51 7.51
CA PRO A 246 -14.11 6.33 6.94
C PRO A 246 -15.08 5.14 6.82
N GLU A 247 -14.64 4.08 6.14
CA GLU A 247 -15.34 2.78 6.08
C GLU A 247 -14.49 1.60 6.59
N ALA A 248 -13.64 1.87 7.59
CA ALA A 248 -12.46 1.06 7.97
C ALA A 248 -11.34 1.05 6.91
N TRP A 249 -11.56 1.78 5.80
CA TRP A 249 -10.54 2.34 4.93
C TRP A 249 -10.45 3.85 5.20
N TYR A 250 -9.22 4.35 5.27
CA TYR A 250 -8.92 5.74 5.56
C TYR A 250 -8.37 6.41 4.33
N TYR A 251 -9.06 7.45 3.86
CA TYR A 251 -8.76 8.10 2.60
C TYR A 251 -7.95 9.37 2.84
N PHE A 252 -6.99 9.61 1.94
CA PHE A 252 -6.10 10.75 1.99
C PHE A 252 -5.90 11.33 0.58
N HIS A 253 -5.74 12.65 0.53
CA HIS A 253 -4.87 13.27 -0.47
C HIS A 253 -3.48 13.48 0.15
N VAL A 254 -2.46 13.58 -0.68
CA VAL A 254 -1.06 13.69 -0.22
C VAL A 254 -0.36 14.88 -0.85
N TYR A 255 0.49 15.55 -0.10
CA TYR A 255 1.35 16.63 -0.59
C TYR A 255 2.66 16.04 -1.11
N GLY A 256 2.84 16.11 -2.44
CA GLY A 256 4.00 15.52 -3.09
C GLY A 256 3.93 14.00 -3.12
N LYS A 257 4.93 13.33 -2.53
CA LYS A 257 5.04 11.87 -2.54
C LYS A 257 4.44 11.24 -1.25
N PRO A 258 3.64 10.16 -1.35
CA PRO A 258 3.08 9.45 -0.19
C PRO A 258 4.10 9.09 0.88
N GLN A 259 5.34 8.77 0.48
CA GLN A 259 6.45 8.42 1.37
C GLN A 259 6.81 9.51 2.40
N ARG A 260 6.34 10.77 2.22
CA ARG A 260 6.57 11.86 3.18
C ARG A 260 5.63 11.81 4.39
N GLY A 261 4.49 11.15 4.29
CA GLY A 261 3.46 11.20 5.31
C GLY A 261 2.71 12.53 5.42
N ASP A 262 2.96 13.47 4.51
CA ASP A 262 2.25 14.76 4.49
C ASP A 262 0.90 14.56 3.78
N SER A 263 -0.12 14.23 4.57
CA SER A 263 -1.42 13.79 4.07
C SER A 263 -2.58 14.59 4.67
N VAL A 264 -3.66 14.68 3.89
CA VAL A 264 -4.90 15.35 4.26
C VAL A 264 -6.01 14.30 4.27
N PRO A 265 -6.59 13.99 5.44
CA PRO A 265 -7.76 13.11 5.53
C PRO A 265 -8.90 13.61 4.65
N VAL A 266 -9.49 12.71 3.87
CA VAL A 266 -10.72 12.96 3.12
C VAL A 266 -11.77 11.90 3.43
N ALA A 267 -13.03 12.24 3.16
CA ALA A 267 -14.14 11.36 3.47
C ALA A 267 -14.28 10.27 2.40
N ALA A 268 -14.68 9.07 2.81
CA ALA A 268 -14.89 7.94 1.92
C ALA A 268 -16.02 8.17 0.89
N ASP A 269 -16.92 9.13 1.14
CA ASP A 269 -17.93 9.60 0.17
C ASP A 269 -17.44 10.74 -0.75
N ILE A 270 -16.14 11.06 -0.78
CA ILE A 270 -15.61 12.15 -1.62
C ILE A 270 -15.98 12.02 -3.10
N ASN A 271 -16.10 10.78 -3.59
CA ASN A 271 -16.50 10.47 -4.97
C ASN A 271 -17.97 10.04 -5.10
N GLY A 272 -18.76 10.20 -4.03
CA GLY A 272 -20.13 9.72 -3.93
C GLY A 272 -20.24 8.21 -3.73
N GLY A 273 -21.46 7.72 -3.49
CA GLY A 273 -21.74 6.30 -3.28
C GLY A 273 -22.01 5.91 -1.83
N ARG A 274 -22.20 4.61 -1.59
CA ARG A 274 -22.49 4.07 -0.25
C ARG A 274 -21.18 3.74 0.47
N VAL A 275 -20.91 4.43 1.58
CA VAL A 275 -19.70 4.34 2.42
C VAL A 275 -19.65 3.09 3.33
N SER A 276 -20.43 2.06 3.00
CA SER A 276 -20.44 0.82 3.78
C SER A 276 -21.28 -0.24 3.09
N ASN A 277 -20.90 -1.50 3.24
CA ASN A 277 -21.75 -2.65 2.98
C ASN A 277 -22.47 -3.18 4.24
N CYS A 278 -22.16 -2.66 5.43
CA CYS A 278 -22.76 -3.10 6.70
C CYS A 278 -24.28 -2.85 6.78
N ALA A 279 -24.93 -3.60 7.66
CA ALA A 279 -26.32 -3.39 8.02
C ALA A 279 -26.49 -2.04 8.75
N THR A 280 -27.54 -1.29 8.41
CA THR A 280 -27.87 -0.01 9.06
C THR A 280 -28.85 -0.17 10.22
N THR A 281 -29.41 -1.38 10.40
CA THR A 281 -30.27 -1.69 11.53
C THR A 281 -29.49 -1.47 12.83
N GLU A 282 -30.14 -0.85 13.82
CA GLU A 282 -29.55 -0.61 15.13
C GLU A 282 -29.08 -1.92 15.77
N GLY A 283 -27.85 -1.95 16.28
CA GLY A 283 -27.27 -3.14 16.91
C GLY A 283 -27.04 -4.33 15.97
N ALA A 284 -26.86 -4.11 14.67
CA ALA A 284 -26.67 -5.20 13.70
C ALA A 284 -25.20 -5.47 13.30
N VAL A 285 -24.26 -4.62 13.69
CA VAL A 285 -22.84 -4.76 13.30
C VAL A 285 -22.07 -5.44 14.43
N TRP A 286 -21.58 -6.65 14.15
CA TRP A 286 -20.77 -7.41 15.10
C TRP A 286 -19.30 -7.06 14.98
N TYR A 287 -18.69 -6.78 16.12
CA TYR A 287 -17.25 -6.62 16.27
C TYR A 287 -16.76 -7.73 17.19
N TYR A 288 -16.47 -8.90 16.63
CA TYR A 288 -16.23 -10.11 17.42
C TYR A 288 -14.88 -10.12 18.13
N GLU A 289 -14.83 -10.76 19.29
CA GLU A 289 -13.57 -11.16 19.92
C GLU A 289 -12.81 -12.12 19.00
N ARG A 290 -11.50 -12.16 19.17
CA ARG A 290 -10.68 -13.13 18.44
C ARG A 290 -10.87 -14.53 19.01
N ALA A 291 -10.66 -15.52 18.14
CA ALA A 291 -10.72 -16.90 18.53
C ALA A 291 -9.63 -17.24 19.57
N GLU A 292 -9.93 -18.24 20.40
CA GLU A 292 -9.01 -18.74 21.40
C GLU A 292 -7.71 -19.21 20.73
N GLY A 293 -6.57 -18.76 21.25
CA GLY A 293 -5.25 -19.09 20.69
C GLY A 293 -4.79 -18.22 19.51
N SER A 294 -5.67 -17.39 18.94
CA SER A 294 -5.35 -16.52 17.79
C SER A 294 -4.72 -15.17 18.16
N VAL A 295 -4.51 -14.91 19.45
CA VAL A 295 -3.91 -13.66 19.96
C VAL A 295 -2.46 -13.87 20.36
N GLN A 296 -1.58 -12.96 19.91
CA GLN A 296 -0.14 -12.94 20.23
C GLN A 296 0.12 -12.94 21.74
#